data_AF-A0A1N7G072-F1
#
_entry.id   AF-A0A1N7G072-F1
#
_cell.length_a   1.000
_cell.length_b   1.000
_cell.length_c   1.000
_cell.angle_alpha   90.00
_cell.angle_beta   90.00
_cell.angle_gamma   90.00
#
_symmetry.space_group_name_H-M   'P 1'
#
loop_
_entity.id
_entity.type
_entity.pdbx_description
1 polymer ?
#
loop_
_entity_poly.entity_id
_entity_poly.type
_entity_poly.pdbx_seq_one_letter_code
_entity_poly.pdbx_strand_id
1 'polypeptide(L)'
;MTNSETRDSPTQTTREHLPPEEARASKYPKLENGATMGTICEYEVDDWSWVIITDLPDKTWGDVFDEDDDRADEKVVRFLNLEKLTDDEFRLLEGCVGCYEHVDTARQFTDHEGAGNYVRRSDFLEKFKPLGPFHPEHSNNSEGDR
;
A
#
# COMPACT_ATOMS: atom_id res chain seq x y z
N MET A 1 64.15 -2.36 -14.73
CA MET A 1 63.19 -2.34 -13.61
C MET A 1 61.85 -1.93 -14.21
N THR A 2 60.95 -2.88 -14.39
CA THR A 2 59.71 -2.74 -15.16
C THR A 2 58.53 -2.37 -14.24
N ASN A 3 57.68 -1.50 -14.79
CA ASN A 3 56.51 -0.86 -14.19
C ASN A 3 55.50 -1.83 -13.56
N SER A 4 54.88 -1.39 -12.45
CA SER A 4 53.60 -1.91 -11.97
C SER A 4 52.67 -0.75 -11.63
N GLU A 5 51.85 -0.34 -12.58
CA GLU A 5 50.66 0.49 -12.35
C GLU A 5 49.52 -0.44 -11.94
N THR A 6 49.10 -0.35 -10.67
CA THR A 6 47.89 -1.02 -10.19
C THR A 6 46.69 -0.22 -10.69
N ARG A 7 45.94 -0.78 -11.64
CA ARG A 7 44.65 -0.24 -12.11
C ARG A 7 43.55 -0.68 -11.15
N ASP A 8 43.04 0.26 -10.36
CA ASP A 8 41.72 0.12 -9.71
C ASP A 8 40.65 -0.04 -10.79
N SER A 9 39.97 -1.19 -10.77
CA SER A 9 38.78 -1.42 -11.59
C SER A 9 37.55 -0.99 -10.77
N PRO A 10 36.67 -0.11 -11.28
CA PRO A 10 35.44 0.21 -10.58
C PRO A 10 34.51 -0.99 -10.62
N THR A 11 34.15 -1.50 -9.44
CA THR A 11 33.08 -2.48 -9.25
C THR A 11 31.80 -1.94 -9.87
N GLN A 12 31.44 -2.49 -11.03
CA GLN A 12 30.23 -2.18 -11.75
C GLN A 12 29.06 -2.63 -10.87
N THR A 13 28.44 -1.68 -10.18
CA THR A 13 27.21 -1.91 -9.40
C THR A 13 26.17 -2.47 -10.35
N THR A 14 25.88 -3.76 -10.23
CA THR A 14 24.77 -4.44 -10.90
C THR A 14 23.50 -3.67 -10.55
N ARG A 15 22.99 -2.85 -11.47
CA ARG A 15 21.66 -2.26 -11.35
C ARG A 15 20.69 -3.43 -11.48
N GLU A 16 20.23 -3.95 -10.35
CA GLU A 16 19.16 -4.94 -10.31
C GLU A 16 17.98 -4.39 -11.11
N HIS A 17 17.59 -5.14 -12.14
CA HIS A 17 16.46 -4.80 -13.00
C HIS A 17 15.20 -5.19 -12.22
N LEU A 18 14.71 -4.28 -11.38
CA LEU A 18 13.43 -4.47 -10.70
C LEU A 18 12.35 -4.73 -11.76
N PRO A 19 11.55 -5.81 -11.62
CA PRO A 19 10.37 -6.04 -12.44
C PRO A 19 9.50 -4.77 -12.53
N PRO A 20 8.80 -4.53 -13.66
CA PRO A 20 7.99 -3.32 -13.85
C PRO A 20 6.97 -3.04 -12.73
N GLU A 21 6.49 -4.08 -12.07
CA GLU A 21 5.54 -4.03 -10.95
C GLU A 21 6.21 -3.52 -9.66
N GLU A 22 7.41 -3.98 -9.33
CA GLU A 22 8.21 -3.49 -8.19
C GLU A 22 8.69 -2.05 -8.42
N ALA A 23 9.05 -1.71 -9.66
CA ALA A 23 9.41 -0.35 -10.04
C ALA A 23 8.20 0.63 -10.05
N ARG A 24 6.96 0.11 -10.05
CA ARG A 24 5.73 0.90 -9.94
C ARG A 24 5.33 1.12 -8.48
N ALA A 25 5.41 0.08 -7.66
CA ALA A 25 4.98 0.14 -6.27
C ALA A 25 5.90 1.01 -5.38
N SER A 26 7.20 1.11 -5.72
CA SER A 26 8.16 2.02 -5.06
C SER A 26 7.90 3.51 -5.30
N LYS A 27 7.01 3.87 -6.25
CA LYS A 27 6.68 5.27 -6.59
C LYS A 27 5.50 5.82 -5.81
N TYR A 28 4.80 4.98 -5.06
CA TYR A 28 3.63 5.44 -4.32
C TYR A 28 3.99 6.02 -2.96
N PRO A 29 3.26 7.05 -2.51
CA PRO A 29 3.37 7.52 -1.15
C PRO A 29 3.11 6.36 -0.18
N LYS A 30 3.73 6.42 0.99
CA LYS A 30 3.48 5.51 2.11
C LYS A 30 2.94 6.32 3.27
N LEU A 31 2.08 5.71 4.06
CA LEU A 31 1.66 6.23 5.34
C LEU A 31 2.73 5.95 6.40
N GLU A 32 2.61 6.62 7.55
CA GLU A 32 3.53 6.54 8.68
C GLU A 32 3.67 5.12 9.24
N ASN A 33 2.59 4.32 9.15
CA ASN A 33 2.58 2.91 9.55
C ASN A 33 3.08 1.95 8.45
N GLY A 34 3.68 2.47 7.38
CA GLY A 34 4.22 1.70 6.26
C GLY A 34 3.16 1.23 5.24
N ALA A 35 1.88 1.50 5.48
CA ALA A 35 0.81 1.12 4.57
C ALA A 35 0.89 1.90 3.25
N THR A 36 0.55 1.24 2.15
CA THR A 36 0.46 1.83 0.82
C THR A 36 -0.77 1.32 0.08
N MET A 37 -1.02 1.80 -1.13
CA MET A 37 -2.13 1.28 -1.94
C MET A 37 -1.96 -0.22 -2.16
N GLY A 38 -3.04 -0.97 -1.99
CA GLY A 38 -3.05 -2.44 -2.04
C GLY A 38 -2.64 -3.14 -0.75
N THR A 39 -2.28 -2.41 0.31
CA THR A 39 -2.09 -3.00 1.64
C THR A 39 -3.45 -3.44 2.21
N ILE A 40 -3.53 -4.68 2.69
CA ILE A 40 -4.66 -5.18 3.48
C ILE A 40 -4.44 -4.79 4.94
N CYS A 41 -5.50 -4.30 5.57
CA CYS A 41 -5.52 -3.89 6.95
C CYS A 41 -6.69 -4.55 7.70
N GLU A 42 -6.48 -4.75 8.98
CA GLU A 42 -7.50 -5.04 9.97
C GLU A 42 -8.11 -3.72 10.48
N TYR A 43 -9.44 -3.60 10.46
CA TYR A 43 -10.19 -2.47 11.02
C TYR A 43 -10.79 -2.88 12.37
N GLU A 44 -10.45 -2.14 13.43
CA GLU A 44 -10.65 -2.58 14.83
C GLU A 44 -11.90 -1.99 15.54
N VAL A 45 -12.70 -1.12 14.89
CA VAL A 45 -13.65 -0.26 15.63
C VAL A 45 -15.06 -0.84 15.79
N ASP A 46 -15.63 -1.49 14.76
CA ASP A 46 -17.07 -1.80 14.74
C ASP A 46 -17.42 -3.28 14.59
N ASP A 47 -16.42 -4.12 14.34
CA ASP A 47 -16.40 -5.58 14.25
C ASP A 47 -15.17 -5.89 13.37
N TRP A 48 -14.37 -6.89 13.75
CA TRP A 48 -13.15 -7.22 13.03
C TRP A 48 -13.43 -7.38 11.53
N SER A 49 -12.95 -6.44 10.72
CA SER A 49 -13.16 -6.43 9.26
C SER A 49 -11.83 -6.30 8.54
N TRP A 50 -11.69 -6.97 7.40
CA TRP A 50 -10.56 -6.76 6.51
C TRP A 50 -10.87 -5.72 5.46
N VAL A 51 -9.91 -4.83 5.24
CA VAL A 51 -10.00 -3.78 4.23
C VAL A 51 -8.76 -3.75 3.37
N ILE A 52 -8.87 -3.19 2.18
CA ILE A 52 -7.72 -2.93 1.30
C ILE A 52 -7.67 -1.46 0.92
N ILE A 53 -6.50 -0.84 1.02
CA ILE A 53 -6.31 0.57 0.64
C ILE A 53 -6.39 0.70 -0.87
N THR A 54 -7.32 1.50 -1.39
CA THR A 54 -7.44 1.76 -2.83
C THR A 54 -6.72 3.03 -3.25
N ASP A 55 -6.76 4.06 -2.40
CA ASP A 55 -6.17 5.37 -2.68
C ASP A 55 -5.62 5.99 -1.41
N LEU A 56 -4.43 6.59 -1.55
CA LEU A 56 -3.81 7.38 -0.50
C LEU A 56 -4.05 8.87 -0.73
N PRO A 57 -3.98 9.67 0.34
CA PRO A 57 -4.20 11.09 0.21
C PRO A 57 -3.11 11.77 -0.63
N ASP A 58 -3.48 12.27 -1.80
CA ASP A 58 -2.70 13.30 -2.48
C ASP A 58 -3.17 14.71 -2.07
N LYS A 59 -2.55 15.75 -2.66
CA LYS A 59 -2.80 17.16 -2.30
C LYS A 59 -4.16 17.70 -2.80
N THR A 60 -4.95 16.92 -3.53
CA THR A 60 -6.16 17.35 -4.24
C THR A 60 -7.47 16.89 -3.60
N TRP A 61 -7.42 16.13 -2.49
CA TRP A 61 -8.60 15.44 -1.93
C TRP A 61 -9.19 16.07 -0.66
N GLY A 62 -8.86 17.33 -0.34
CA GLY A 62 -9.41 18.04 0.82
C GLY A 62 -10.92 18.28 0.76
N ASP A 63 -11.54 18.12 -0.42
CA ASP A 63 -12.91 18.55 -0.71
C ASP A 63 -14.02 17.54 -0.29
N VAL A 64 -13.69 16.47 0.43
CA VAL A 64 -14.64 15.39 0.79
C VAL A 64 -15.35 15.64 2.14
N PHE A 65 -14.83 16.55 2.97
CA PHE A 65 -15.39 16.91 4.28
C PHE A 65 -15.81 18.39 4.29
N ASP A 66 -16.76 18.75 5.17
CA ASP A 66 -17.33 20.11 5.24
C ASP A 66 -16.22 21.19 5.40
N GLU A 67 -16.38 22.30 4.68
CA GLU A 67 -15.44 23.45 4.69
C GLU A 67 -15.28 24.10 6.08
N ASP A 68 -16.22 23.86 6.99
CA ASP A 68 -16.23 24.36 8.38
C ASP A 68 -15.61 23.37 9.40
N ASP A 69 -15.05 22.21 8.97
CA ASP A 69 -14.29 21.32 9.86
C ASP A 69 -12.85 21.83 10.00
N ASP A 70 -12.42 22.11 11.25
CA ASP A 70 -11.05 22.53 11.57
C ASP A 70 -9.97 21.50 11.15
N ARG A 71 -10.38 20.30 10.72
CA ARG A 71 -9.56 19.21 10.16
C ARG A 71 -9.72 19.05 8.64
N ALA A 72 -10.20 20.07 7.93
CA ALA A 72 -10.35 20.05 6.46
C ALA A 72 -9.01 19.85 5.72
N ASP A 73 -7.87 20.02 6.39
CA ASP A 73 -6.53 19.70 5.88
C ASP A 73 -6.16 18.21 6.00
N GLU A 74 -6.97 17.39 6.66
CA GLU A 74 -6.78 15.96 6.81
C GLU A 74 -7.24 15.18 5.57
N LYS A 75 -6.39 15.26 4.55
CA LYS A 75 -6.05 14.19 3.60
C LYS A 75 -6.74 12.83 3.89
N VAL A 76 -7.56 12.36 2.95
CA VAL A 76 -8.41 11.16 3.07
C VAL A 76 -7.73 9.90 2.54
N VAL A 77 -7.92 8.76 3.22
CA VAL A 77 -7.56 7.41 2.75
C VAL A 77 -8.83 6.72 2.27
N ARG A 78 -8.82 6.18 1.04
CA ARG A 78 -9.91 5.33 0.52
C ARG A 78 -9.56 3.87 0.65
N PHE A 79 -10.56 3.07 0.98
CA PHE A 79 -10.41 1.63 1.13
C PHE A 79 -11.68 0.90 0.73
N LEU A 80 -11.52 -0.38 0.43
CA LEU A 80 -12.62 -1.30 0.14
C LEU A 80 -12.79 -2.23 1.35
N ASN A 81 -14.01 -2.35 1.87
CA ASN A 81 -14.38 -3.32 2.89
C ASN A 81 -14.59 -4.70 2.24
N LEU A 82 -13.76 -5.67 2.58
CA LEU A 82 -13.74 -6.99 1.95
C LEU A 82 -14.95 -7.85 2.36
N GLU A 83 -15.56 -7.58 3.51
CA GLU A 83 -16.77 -8.28 3.99
C GLU A 83 -18.01 -7.98 3.12
N LYS A 84 -17.91 -6.99 2.23
CA LYS A 84 -18.97 -6.63 1.28
C LYS A 84 -18.79 -7.27 -0.09
N LEU A 85 -17.72 -8.02 -0.28
CA LEU A 85 -17.49 -8.76 -1.51
C LEU A 85 -18.14 -10.14 -1.45
N THR A 86 -18.51 -10.65 -2.61
CA THR A 86 -18.88 -12.07 -2.75
C THR A 86 -17.64 -12.95 -2.67
N ASP A 87 -17.81 -14.24 -2.36
CA ASP A 87 -16.72 -15.21 -2.33
C ASP A 87 -15.92 -15.25 -3.64
N ASP A 88 -16.58 -15.10 -4.79
CA ASP A 88 -15.94 -15.14 -6.10
C ASP A 88 -15.07 -13.89 -6.34
N GLU A 89 -15.52 -12.72 -5.87
CA GLU A 89 -14.77 -11.46 -5.94
C GLU A 89 -13.59 -11.47 -4.97
N PHE A 90 -13.79 -11.99 -3.76
CA PHE A 90 -12.72 -12.15 -2.78
C PHE A 90 -11.60 -13.06 -3.30
N ARG A 91 -11.94 -14.18 -3.98
CA ARG A 91 -10.95 -15.07 -4.60
C ARG A 91 -10.08 -14.39 -5.65
N LEU A 92 -10.58 -13.34 -6.32
CA LEU A 92 -9.75 -12.57 -7.26
C LEU A 92 -8.64 -11.82 -6.52
N LEU A 93 -8.92 -11.32 -5.31
CA LEU A 93 -7.92 -10.68 -4.46
C LEU A 93 -6.91 -11.70 -3.90
N GLU A 94 -7.36 -12.90 -3.48
CA GLU A 94 -6.46 -13.97 -3.01
C GLU A 94 -5.43 -14.41 -4.07
N GLY A 95 -5.76 -14.24 -5.36
CA GLY A 95 -4.86 -14.55 -6.47
C GLY A 95 -3.77 -13.49 -6.72
N CYS A 96 -3.82 -12.34 -6.05
CA CYS A 96 -2.87 -11.24 -6.25
C CYS A 96 -1.56 -11.48 -5.48
N VAL A 97 -0.43 -11.24 -6.14
CA VAL A 97 0.92 -11.48 -5.58
C VAL A 97 1.54 -10.21 -5.01
N GLY A 98 1.06 -9.02 -5.43
CA GLY A 98 1.62 -7.75 -5.01
C GLY A 98 0.58 -6.66 -4.74
N CYS A 99 0.99 -5.59 -4.08
CA CYS A 99 0.12 -4.45 -3.73
C CYS A 99 -0.52 -3.81 -4.99
N TYR A 100 0.17 -3.84 -6.13
CA TYR A 100 -0.36 -3.29 -7.38
C TYR A 100 -1.56 -4.07 -7.92
N GLU A 101 -1.44 -5.40 -8.00
CA GLU A 101 -2.54 -6.27 -8.46
C GLU A 101 -3.73 -6.18 -7.51
N HIS A 102 -3.44 -6.12 -6.21
CA HIS A 102 -4.42 -5.91 -5.15
C HIS A 102 -5.20 -4.60 -5.36
N VAL A 103 -4.53 -3.45 -5.60
CA VAL A 103 -5.23 -2.18 -5.80
C VAL A 103 -6.03 -2.14 -7.10
N ASP A 104 -5.46 -2.64 -8.20
CA ASP A 104 -6.14 -2.66 -9.50
C ASP A 104 -7.37 -3.57 -9.47
N THR A 105 -7.30 -4.68 -8.73
CA THR A 105 -8.43 -5.59 -8.52
C THR A 105 -9.46 -4.96 -7.58
N ALA A 106 -9.05 -4.42 -6.44
CA ALA A 106 -9.96 -3.80 -5.47
C ALA A 106 -10.76 -2.62 -6.06
N ARG A 107 -10.14 -1.82 -6.92
CA ARG A 107 -10.81 -0.69 -7.60
C ARG A 107 -11.95 -1.11 -8.53
N GLN A 108 -12.03 -2.39 -8.93
CA GLN A 108 -13.16 -2.88 -9.73
C GLN A 108 -14.46 -2.96 -8.92
N PHE A 109 -14.37 -2.94 -7.59
CA PHE A 109 -15.49 -3.17 -6.68
C PHE A 109 -15.82 -1.97 -5.78
N THR A 110 -15.18 -0.82 -5.97
CA THR A 110 -15.40 0.37 -5.11
C THR A 110 -16.83 0.90 -5.15
N ASP A 111 -17.54 0.65 -6.25
CA ASP A 111 -18.93 1.09 -6.44
C ASP A 111 -19.95 0.09 -5.88
N HIS A 112 -19.52 -1.04 -5.29
CA HIS A 112 -20.41 -1.97 -4.61
C HIS A 112 -21.02 -1.33 -3.36
N GLU A 113 -22.30 -1.63 -3.12
CA GLU A 113 -23.06 -1.03 -2.01
C GLU A 113 -22.37 -1.29 -0.66
N GLY A 114 -21.86 -0.21 -0.05
CA GLY A 114 -21.18 -0.24 1.25
C GLY A 114 -19.74 -0.76 1.23
N ALA A 115 -19.20 -1.16 0.07
CA ALA A 115 -17.83 -1.68 -0.03
C ALA A 115 -16.80 -0.55 -0.09
N GLY A 116 -17.01 0.44 -0.96
CA GLY A 116 -16.15 1.63 -1.05
C GLY A 116 -16.34 2.58 0.12
N ASN A 117 -15.27 2.84 0.86
CA ASN A 117 -15.27 3.67 2.06
C ASN A 117 -14.08 4.63 2.07
N TYR A 118 -14.17 5.65 2.93
CA TYR A 118 -13.10 6.61 3.12
C TYR A 118 -13.05 7.11 4.57
N VAL A 119 -11.84 7.37 5.06
CA VAL A 119 -11.59 7.92 6.40
C VAL A 119 -10.49 8.96 6.35
N ARG A 120 -10.42 9.83 7.35
CA ARG A 120 -9.28 10.73 7.51
C ARG A 120 -8.00 9.93 7.72
N ARG A 121 -6.86 10.46 7.28
CA ARG A 121 -5.56 9.83 7.52
C ARG A 121 -5.27 9.62 9.00
N SER A 122 -5.65 10.57 9.86
CA SER A 122 -5.47 10.47 11.32
C SER A 122 -6.23 9.27 11.88
N ASP A 123 -7.53 9.19 11.56
CA ASP A 123 -8.41 8.07 11.89
C ASP A 123 -7.86 6.75 11.34
N PHE A 124 -7.33 6.75 10.11
CA PHE A 124 -6.73 5.57 9.52
C PHE A 124 -5.56 5.04 10.36
N LEU A 125 -4.64 5.92 10.75
CA LEU A 125 -3.46 5.56 11.53
C LEU A 125 -3.80 5.06 12.94
N GLU A 126 -4.89 5.54 13.51
CA GLU A 126 -5.37 5.12 14.83
C GLU A 126 -6.12 3.78 14.80
N LYS A 127 -6.93 3.56 13.76
CA LYS A 127 -7.96 2.50 13.75
C LYS A 127 -7.64 1.30 12.86
N PHE A 128 -6.63 1.41 12.01
CA PHE A 128 -6.29 0.38 11.02
C PHE A 128 -4.89 -0.16 11.25
N LYS A 129 -4.82 -1.49 11.32
CA LYS A 129 -3.57 -2.23 11.50
C LYS A 129 -3.20 -2.92 10.19
N PRO A 130 -2.09 -2.54 9.55
CA PRO A 130 -1.62 -3.19 8.33
C PRO A 130 -1.23 -4.65 8.56
N LEU A 131 -1.74 -5.57 7.73
CA LEU A 131 -1.42 -7.00 7.76
C LEU A 131 -0.46 -7.41 6.63
N GLY A 132 -0.50 -6.68 5.51
CA GLY A 132 0.25 -6.96 4.30
C GLY A 132 -0.70 -7.06 3.09
N PRO A 133 -0.22 -7.24 1.85
CA PRO A 133 1.18 -7.23 1.47
C PRO A 133 1.81 -5.87 1.78
N PHE A 134 2.99 -5.95 2.40
CA PHE A 134 3.95 -4.84 2.39
C PHE A 134 4.83 -5.04 1.16
N HIS A 135 5.31 -3.95 0.57
CA HIS A 135 6.19 -4.00 -0.60
C HIS A 135 7.28 -5.08 -0.44
N PRO A 136 7.63 -5.88 -1.47
CA PRO A 136 8.63 -6.95 -1.38
C PRO A 136 9.99 -6.52 -0.78
N GLU A 137 10.32 -5.23 -0.89
CA GLU A 137 11.47 -4.59 -0.22
C GLU A 137 11.46 -4.68 1.32
N HIS A 138 10.33 -5.05 1.95
CA HIS A 138 10.21 -5.33 3.38
C HIS A 138 10.23 -6.83 3.72
N SER A 139 10.08 -7.73 2.73
CA SER A 139 10.18 -9.18 2.95
C SER A 139 11.63 -9.66 3.09
N ASN A 140 12.61 -8.82 2.74
CA ASN A 140 14.04 -9.15 2.78
C ASN A 140 14.75 -8.91 4.12
N ASN A 141 14.04 -8.71 5.24
CA ASN A 141 14.67 -8.57 6.56
C ASN A 141 14.05 -9.42 7.69
N SER A 142 13.41 -10.53 7.33
CA SER A 142 12.88 -11.51 8.31
C SER A 142 13.43 -12.93 8.09
N GLU A 143 14.70 -13.06 7.71
CA GLU A 143 15.47 -14.27 8.00
C GLU A 143 16.44 -13.96 9.14
N GLY A 144 16.08 -14.35 10.36
CA GLY A 144 17.01 -14.29 11.50
C GLY A 144 16.37 -14.15 12.87
N ASP A 145 15.60 -15.16 13.31
CA ASP A 145 15.81 -15.79 14.62
C ASP A 145 14.80 -16.93 14.82
N ARG A 146 15.28 -18.16 14.57
CA ARG A 146 14.80 -19.39 15.19
C ARG A 146 16.00 -20.15 15.72
#